data_AF-A0A7C4WG17-F1
#
_entry.id   AF-A0A7C4WG17-F1
#
_cell.length_a   1.000
_cell.length_b   1.000
_cell.length_c   1.000
_cell.angle_alpha   90.00
_cell.angle_beta   90.00
_cell.angle_gamma   90.00
#
_symmetry.space_group_name_H-M   'P 1'
#
loop_
_entity.id
_entity.type
_entity.pdbx_description
1 polymer ?
#
loop_
_entity_poly.entity_id
_entity_poly.type
_entity_poly.pdbx_seq_one_letter_code
_entity_poly.pdbx_strand_id
1 'polypeptide(L)'
;MKLDMSFPARKYKLYATWKRDMETMHLPFPREWSHTQFNLPPNWKEVALKKMDEVVNKFRSVKLFLDICVKCGACTDKCPFFLGTLDPNNMPVARQDLFRSVYKRYFTLTGKIFRGFVGAEELTEETVELWYTYFYQCSQCRRCSVFCPYGIDTAEIMIAAREVLTAIGLSPRSLTEAIAKCETIGNHMGIPPAALLSAIQFAEEEIKEETGIEVKVPINKKGAEILYVPPSADFFGGPHWGTLKGVIKMFHQIGLDYTISTYASEGGNFGTWLGYEHMKKINRKLV
;
A
#
# COMPACT_ATOMS: atom_id res chain seq x y z
N MET A 1 33.38 -5.42 9.68
CA MET A 1 32.21 -4.75 10.29
C MET A 1 31.37 -5.83 10.97
N LYS A 2 31.30 -5.86 12.31
CA LYS A 2 30.40 -6.79 13.00
C LYS A 2 28.98 -6.24 12.83
N LEU A 3 28.15 -6.96 12.09
CA LEU A 3 26.73 -6.64 11.93
C LEU A 3 26.04 -6.84 13.28
N ASP A 4 25.58 -5.75 13.89
CA ASP A 4 24.67 -5.82 15.02
C ASP A 4 23.31 -6.34 14.52
N MET A 5 22.99 -7.58 14.88
CA MET A 5 21.72 -8.24 14.52
C MET A 5 20.62 -8.00 15.56
N SER A 6 20.71 -6.96 16.39
CA SER A 6 19.66 -6.58 17.34
C SER A 6 18.41 -6.01 16.65
N PHE A 7 17.74 -6.80 15.78
CA PHE A 7 16.45 -6.58 15.10
C PHE A 7 15.87 -5.14 15.22
N PRO A 8 16.52 -4.12 14.63
CA PRO A 8 16.16 -2.72 14.89
C PRO A 8 14.79 -2.37 14.31
N ALA A 9 14.27 -3.19 13.41
CA ALA A 9 12.94 -3.07 12.84
C ALA A 9 11.81 -3.15 13.89
N ARG A 10 12.00 -3.88 15.00
CA ARG A 10 11.02 -3.93 16.10
C ARG A 10 10.87 -2.61 16.86
N LYS A 11 11.82 -1.68 16.69
CA LYS A 11 11.79 -0.34 17.30
C LYS A 11 10.74 0.56 16.64
N TYR A 12 10.42 0.32 15.37
CA TYR A 12 9.49 1.16 14.59
C TYR A 12 8.09 0.54 14.57
N LYS A 13 7.25 0.97 15.51
CA LYS A 13 5.89 0.45 15.71
C LYS A 13 4.85 1.33 15.03
N LEU A 14 4.11 0.77 14.07
CA LEU A 14 3.00 1.44 13.35
C LEU A 14 1.70 1.47 14.15
N TYR A 15 1.27 2.64 14.64
CA TYR A 15 0.06 2.78 15.47
C TYR A 15 -1.16 2.01 14.95
N ALA A 16 -1.94 1.46 15.88
CA ALA A 16 -3.19 0.79 15.61
C ALA A 16 -4.21 1.76 15.01
N THR A 17 -4.99 1.26 14.04
CA THR A 17 -6.09 2.00 13.42
C THR A 17 -7.12 2.43 14.46
N TRP A 18 -7.70 3.63 14.30
CA TRP A 18 -8.84 4.06 15.10
C TRP A 18 -10.10 3.29 14.77
N LYS A 19 -10.88 2.92 15.80
CA LYS A 19 -12.18 2.27 15.60
C LYS A 19 -13.10 3.04 14.63
N ARG A 20 -13.17 4.38 14.74
CA ARG A 20 -13.98 5.22 13.85
C ARG A 20 -13.61 5.10 12.37
N ASP A 21 -12.32 4.93 12.08
CA ASP A 21 -11.83 4.84 10.69
C ASP A 21 -12.14 3.46 10.14
N MET A 22 -12.02 2.41 10.97
CA MET A 22 -12.46 1.04 10.62
C MET A 22 -13.95 1.02 10.27
N GLU A 23 -14.79 1.66 11.09
CA GLU A 23 -16.24 1.74 10.86
C GLU A 23 -16.56 2.49 9.57
N THR A 24 -15.92 3.65 9.35
CA THR A 24 -16.08 4.47 8.12
C THR A 24 -15.72 3.68 6.87
N MET A 25 -14.62 2.94 6.92
CA MET A 25 -14.12 2.12 5.80
C MET A 25 -14.82 0.76 5.69
N HIS A 26 -15.71 0.43 6.62
CA HIS A 26 -16.35 -0.89 6.73
C HIS A 26 -15.33 -2.05 6.85
N LEU A 27 -14.23 -1.82 7.57
CA LEU A 27 -13.23 -2.84 7.86
C LEU A 27 -13.78 -3.89 8.85
N PRO A 28 -13.32 -5.15 8.78
CA PRO A 28 -13.79 -6.20 9.67
C PRO A 28 -13.25 -6.01 11.10
N PHE A 29 -14.06 -6.43 12.07
CA PHE A 29 -13.74 -6.41 13.51
C PHE A 29 -13.29 -5.03 14.05
N PRO A 30 -14.08 -3.95 13.89
CA PRO A 30 -13.75 -2.64 14.41
C PRO A 30 -13.61 -2.66 15.94
N ARG A 31 -12.41 -2.37 16.44
CA ARG A 31 -12.07 -2.45 17.87
C ARG A 31 -10.84 -1.62 18.22
N GLU A 32 -10.67 -1.37 19.51
CA GLU A 32 -9.42 -0.82 20.05
C GLU A 32 -8.38 -1.93 20.26
N TRP A 33 -7.15 -1.68 19.83
CA TRP A 33 -6.01 -2.59 20.00
C TRP A 33 -4.69 -1.81 19.96
N SER A 34 -3.58 -2.47 20.28
CA SER A 34 -2.25 -1.87 20.27
C SER A 34 -1.16 -2.90 19.97
N HIS A 35 0.09 -2.44 19.80
CA HIS A 35 1.26 -3.31 19.58
C HIS A 35 1.58 -4.25 20.73
N THR A 36 1.12 -3.95 21.94
CA THR A 36 1.31 -4.82 23.10
C THR A 36 0.11 -5.73 23.33
N GLN A 37 -1.04 -5.40 22.74
CA GLN A 37 -2.30 -6.12 22.90
C GLN A 37 -3.11 -6.04 21.59
N PHE A 38 -2.91 -7.02 20.71
CA PHE A 38 -3.57 -7.07 19.40
C PHE A 38 -5.09 -7.33 19.49
N ASN A 39 -5.56 -7.83 20.64
CA ASN A 39 -6.97 -8.11 20.93
C ASN A 39 -7.67 -8.86 19.78
N LEU A 40 -7.03 -9.88 19.21
CA LEU A 40 -7.54 -10.55 18.02
C LEU A 40 -8.93 -11.18 18.27
N PRO A 41 -9.84 -11.19 17.27
CA PRO A 41 -11.14 -11.85 17.39
C PRO A 41 -11.00 -13.34 17.75
N PRO A 42 -11.92 -13.96 18.52
CA PRO A 42 -11.76 -15.35 18.95
C PRO A 42 -11.51 -16.36 17.82
N ASN A 43 -12.08 -16.13 16.63
CA ASN A 43 -11.93 -16.97 15.44
C ASN A 43 -10.89 -16.42 14.43
N TRP A 44 -9.97 -15.56 14.86
CA TRP A 44 -9.02 -14.89 13.96
C TRP A 44 -8.19 -15.85 13.12
N LYS A 45 -7.80 -17.02 13.67
CA LYS A 45 -7.02 -18.03 12.92
C LYS A 45 -7.79 -18.56 11.73
N GLU A 46 -9.06 -18.91 11.93
CA GLU A 46 -9.93 -19.41 10.88
C GLU A 46 -10.13 -18.34 9.80
N VAL A 47 -10.39 -17.10 10.21
CA VAL A 47 -10.57 -15.97 9.29
C VAL A 47 -9.31 -15.71 8.48
N ALA A 48 -8.13 -15.69 9.12
CA ALA A 48 -6.86 -15.48 8.45
C ALA A 48 -6.54 -16.60 7.46
N LEU A 49 -6.73 -17.87 7.84
CA LEU A 49 -6.50 -19.01 6.96
C LEU A 49 -7.49 -19.04 5.80
N LYS A 50 -8.78 -18.75 6.05
CA LYS A 50 -9.78 -18.61 4.99
C LYS A 50 -9.41 -17.51 4.01
N LYS A 51 -9.01 -16.33 4.50
CA LYS A 51 -8.58 -15.23 3.63
C LYS A 51 -7.31 -15.59 2.85
N MET A 52 -6.36 -16.27 3.48
CA MET A 52 -5.15 -16.76 2.82
C MET A 52 -5.50 -17.72 1.68
N ASP A 53 -6.40 -18.69 1.92
CA ASP A 53 -6.90 -19.61 0.89
C ASP A 53 -7.56 -18.88 -0.28
N GLU A 54 -8.42 -17.90 0.04
CA GLU A 54 -9.07 -17.06 -0.97
C GLU A 54 -8.05 -16.33 -1.85
N VAL A 55 -7.03 -15.67 -1.26
CA VAL A 55 -6.05 -14.91 -2.05
C VAL A 55 -5.14 -15.81 -2.88
N VAL A 56 -4.68 -16.95 -2.36
CA VAL A 56 -3.80 -17.86 -3.12
C VAL A 56 -4.53 -18.58 -4.25
N ASN A 57 -5.82 -18.87 -4.10
CA ASN A 57 -6.61 -19.50 -5.16
C ASN A 57 -7.12 -18.46 -6.18
N LYS A 58 -7.39 -17.23 -5.76
CA LYS A 58 -7.83 -16.15 -6.65
C LYS A 58 -6.69 -15.56 -7.49
N PHE A 59 -5.51 -15.37 -6.90
CA PHE A 59 -4.37 -14.73 -7.55
C PHE A 59 -3.29 -15.77 -7.85
N ARG A 60 -3.27 -16.26 -9.10
CA ARG A 60 -2.30 -17.26 -9.56
C ARG A 60 -0.86 -16.85 -9.31
N SER A 61 -0.54 -15.58 -9.51
CA SER A 61 0.79 -15.01 -9.28
C SER A 61 1.26 -15.21 -7.84
N VAL A 62 0.41 -14.91 -6.85
CA VAL A 62 0.72 -15.09 -5.42
C VAL A 62 1.09 -16.55 -5.13
N LYS A 63 0.26 -17.51 -5.57
CA LYS A 63 0.55 -18.94 -5.39
C LYS A 63 1.84 -19.36 -6.08
N LEU A 64 2.00 -19.01 -7.35
CA LEU A 64 3.19 -19.36 -8.14
C LEU A 64 4.46 -18.81 -7.48
N PHE A 65 4.46 -17.55 -7.07
CA PHE A 65 5.60 -16.89 -6.44
C PHE A 65 5.98 -17.55 -5.10
N LEU A 66 5.01 -17.99 -4.31
CA LEU A 66 5.26 -18.75 -3.08
C LEU A 66 5.89 -20.12 -3.39
N ASP A 67 5.40 -20.80 -4.43
CA ASP A 67 5.84 -22.15 -4.79
C ASP A 67 7.25 -22.17 -5.41
N ILE A 68 7.58 -21.23 -6.30
CA ILE A 68 8.84 -21.27 -7.08
C ILE A 68 10.04 -20.60 -6.39
N CYS A 69 9.83 -19.93 -5.25
CA CYS A 69 10.92 -19.27 -4.53
C CYS A 69 11.94 -20.27 -3.97
N VAL A 70 13.12 -20.33 -4.60
CA VAL A 70 14.26 -21.19 -4.21
C VAL A 70 15.16 -20.59 -3.10
N LYS A 71 14.75 -19.47 -2.49
CA LYS A 71 15.51 -18.76 -1.45
C LYS A 71 16.95 -18.35 -1.83
N CYS A 72 17.22 -18.02 -3.11
CA CYS A 72 18.57 -17.64 -3.57
C CYS A 72 19.10 -16.31 -3.00
N GLY A 73 18.23 -15.44 -2.47
CA GLY A 73 18.63 -14.17 -1.85
C GLY A 73 19.04 -13.05 -2.83
N ALA A 74 18.88 -13.23 -4.14
CA ALA A 74 19.22 -12.20 -5.15
C ALA A 74 18.49 -10.85 -4.95
N CYS A 75 17.36 -10.85 -4.23
CA CYS A 75 16.59 -9.66 -3.91
C CYS A 75 17.02 -8.96 -2.61
N THR A 76 17.90 -9.56 -1.80
CA THR A 76 18.24 -9.13 -0.44
C THR A 76 18.85 -7.73 -0.39
N ASP A 77 19.99 -7.54 -1.04
CA ASP A 77 20.73 -6.27 -1.07
C ASP A 77 20.05 -5.19 -1.93
N LYS A 78 18.92 -5.52 -2.55
CA LYS A 78 18.12 -4.59 -3.36
C LYS A 78 17.04 -3.90 -2.55
N CYS A 79 16.72 -4.39 -1.36
CA CYS A 79 15.69 -3.80 -0.52
C CYS A 79 16.26 -2.65 0.33
N PRO A 80 15.77 -1.40 0.18
CA PRO A 80 16.26 -0.29 0.97
C PRO A 80 15.99 -0.48 2.48
N PHE A 81 14.91 -1.17 2.84
CA PHE A 81 14.60 -1.47 4.24
C PHE A 81 15.55 -2.49 4.83
N PHE A 82 15.98 -3.50 4.06
CA PHE A 82 17.05 -4.39 4.51
C PHE A 82 18.36 -3.61 4.66
N LEU A 83 18.74 -2.78 3.69
CA LEU A 83 19.98 -2.00 3.79
C LEU A 83 19.97 -1.00 4.95
N GLY A 84 18.82 -0.39 5.26
CA GLY A 84 18.68 0.58 6.34
C GLY A 84 18.56 -0.04 7.73
N THR A 85 18.09 -1.28 7.84
CA THR A 85 17.88 -1.94 9.15
C THR A 85 18.86 -3.08 9.42
N LEU A 86 19.40 -3.70 8.38
CA LEU A 86 20.19 -4.93 8.42
C LEU A 86 19.47 -6.11 9.10
N ASP A 87 18.16 -5.99 9.28
CA ASP A 87 17.30 -7.02 9.87
C ASP A 87 17.00 -8.10 8.82
N PRO A 88 17.33 -9.38 9.07
CA PRO A 88 17.08 -10.47 8.11
C PRO A 88 15.62 -10.56 7.65
N ASN A 89 14.64 -10.25 8.50
CA ASN A 89 13.23 -10.28 8.13
C ASN A 89 12.82 -9.15 7.15
N ASN A 90 13.69 -8.18 6.93
CA ASN A 90 13.52 -7.17 5.88
C ASN A 90 14.12 -7.56 4.53
N MET A 91 14.90 -8.63 4.45
CA MET A 91 15.29 -9.21 3.16
C MET A 91 14.01 -9.67 2.44
N PRO A 92 13.76 -9.33 1.15
CA PRO A 92 12.49 -9.70 0.51
C PRO A 92 12.26 -11.22 0.43
N VAL A 93 13.33 -12.00 0.36
CA VAL A 93 13.28 -13.47 0.44
C VAL A 93 12.81 -13.98 1.80
N ALA A 94 13.25 -13.37 2.90
CA ALA A 94 12.87 -13.78 4.25
C ALA A 94 11.51 -13.19 4.65
N ARG A 95 11.24 -11.94 4.27
CA ARG A 95 9.95 -11.28 4.51
C ARG A 95 8.80 -12.06 3.89
N GLN A 96 8.93 -12.49 2.62
CA GLN A 96 7.90 -13.34 2.00
C GLN A 96 7.83 -14.72 2.68
N ASP A 97 8.93 -15.21 3.26
CA ASP A 97 8.98 -16.53 3.88
C ASP A 97 8.13 -16.59 5.15
N LEU A 98 7.97 -15.46 5.87
CA LEU A 98 7.04 -15.35 6.99
C LEU A 98 5.60 -15.69 6.58
N PHE A 99 5.17 -15.26 5.39
CA PHE A 99 3.86 -15.62 4.84
C PHE A 99 3.87 -17.05 4.28
N ARG A 100 4.98 -17.42 3.62
CA ARG A 100 5.12 -18.72 2.96
C ARG A 100 5.19 -19.90 3.94
N SER A 101 5.78 -19.75 5.13
CA SER A 101 5.88 -20.82 6.12
C SER A 101 4.49 -21.30 6.56
N VAL A 102 3.58 -20.35 6.82
CA VAL A 102 2.16 -20.61 7.09
C VAL A 102 1.46 -21.16 5.83
N TYR A 103 1.68 -20.57 4.66
CA TYR A 103 1.11 -21.08 3.42
C TYR A 103 1.43 -22.57 3.20
N LYS A 104 2.70 -22.95 3.36
CA LYS A 104 3.14 -24.35 3.25
C LYS A 104 2.42 -25.23 4.25
N ARG A 105 2.36 -24.81 5.52
CA ARG A 105 1.78 -25.58 6.62
C ARG A 105 0.34 -26.02 6.37
N TYR A 106 -0.47 -25.12 5.79
CA TYR A 106 -1.92 -25.33 5.67
C TYR A 106 -2.40 -25.64 4.24
N PHE A 107 -1.64 -25.26 3.21
CA PHE A 107 -2.11 -25.34 1.81
C PHE A 107 -1.26 -26.21 0.89
N THR A 108 -0.13 -26.76 1.36
CA THR A 108 0.68 -27.71 0.58
C THR A 108 0.67 -29.10 1.21
N LEU A 109 0.70 -30.14 0.38
CA LEU A 109 0.75 -31.53 0.88
C LEU A 109 2.03 -31.79 1.68
N THR A 110 3.17 -31.35 1.14
CA THR A 110 4.49 -31.52 1.78
C THR A 110 4.58 -30.77 3.10
N GLY A 111 4.03 -29.55 3.20
CA GLY A 111 4.02 -28.81 4.46
C GLY A 111 3.04 -29.36 5.51
N LYS A 112 1.98 -30.07 5.11
CA LYS A 112 1.10 -30.78 6.05
C LYS A 112 1.78 -31.98 6.71
N ILE A 113 2.58 -32.73 5.93
CA ILE A 113 3.19 -34.01 6.34
C ILE A 113 4.61 -33.81 6.90
N PHE A 114 5.47 -33.05 6.22
CA PHE A 114 6.90 -32.92 6.52
C PHE A 114 7.26 -31.51 7.04
N ARG A 115 6.54 -31.05 8.07
CA ARG A 115 6.57 -29.65 8.55
C ARG A 115 7.97 -29.06 8.71
N GLY A 116 8.82 -29.71 9.51
CA GLY A 116 10.16 -29.22 9.84
C GLY A 116 11.12 -29.21 8.65
N PHE A 117 10.96 -30.13 7.69
CA PHE A 117 11.85 -30.24 6.54
C PHE A 117 11.64 -29.10 5.52
N VAL A 118 10.40 -28.63 5.35
CA VAL A 118 10.07 -27.58 4.37
C VAL A 118 9.97 -26.17 4.97
N GLY A 119 10.26 -26.04 6.27
CA GLY A 119 10.11 -24.78 7.02
C GLY A 119 8.67 -24.31 7.11
N ALA A 120 7.73 -25.24 7.33
CA ALA A 120 6.32 -24.92 7.52
C ALA A 120 6.02 -24.66 9.00
N GLU A 121 5.33 -23.56 9.30
CA GLU A 121 5.07 -23.07 10.65
C GLU A 121 3.58 -22.92 10.92
N GLU A 122 3.17 -23.13 12.17
CA GLU A 122 1.79 -22.88 12.62
C GLU A 122 1.50 -21.38 12.65
N LEU A 123 0.24 -21.01 12.39
CA LEU A 123 -0.22 -19.64 12.55
C LEU A 123 -0.47 -19.34 14.05
N THR A 124 0.42 -18.56 14.65
CA THR A 124 0.35 -18.10 16.04
C THR A 124 0.22 -16.57 16.10
N GLU A 125 -0.08 -16.02 17.29
CA GLU A 125 -0.13 -14.57 17.47
C GLU A 125 1.25 -13.93 17.27
N GLU A 126 2.33 -14.63 17.63
CA GLU A 126 3.71 -14.21 17.37
C GLU A 126 3.98 -14.11 15.87
N THR A 127 3.48 -15.06 15.06
CA THR A 127 3.54 -14.97 13.60
C THR A 127 2.82 -13.72 13.10
N VAL A 128 1.63 -13.42 13.63
CA VAL A 128 0.85 -12.21 13.27
C VAL A 128 1.57 -10.93 13.66
N GLU A 129 2.26 -10.90 14.80
CA GLU A 129 3.08 -9.75 15.22
C GLU A 129 4.24 -9.51 14.23
N LEU A 130 4.93 -10.58 13.82
CA LEU A 130 5.99 -10.50 12.81
C LEU A 130 5.43 -10.02 11.47
N TRP A 131 4.29 -10.57 11.03
CA TRP A 131 3.61 -10.14 9.82
C TRP A 131 3.27 -8.66 9.84
N TYR A 132 2.61 -8.19 10.89
CA TYR A 132 2.25 -6.79 11.03
C TYR A 132 3.49 -5.88 11.02
N THR A 133 4.55 -6.28 11.73
CA THR A 133 5.80 -5.52 11.77
C THR A 133 6.47 -5.43 10.40
N TYR A 134 6.72 -6.57 9.75
CA TYR A 134 7.59 -6.62 8.58
C TYR A 134 6.85 -6.43 7.25
N PHE A 135 5.57 -6.79 7.15
CA PHE A 135 4.82 -6.61 5.91
C PHE A 135 4.59 -5.15 5.59
N TYR A 136 4.32 -4.30 6.60
CA TYR A 136 4.14 -2.86 6.40
C TYR A 136 5.45 -2.07 6.30
N GLN A 137 6.61 -2.69 6.55
CA GLN A 137 7.90 -2.10 6.21
C GLN A 137 8.23 -2.20 4.71
N CYS A 138 7.54 -3.05 3.95
CA CYS A 138 7.70 -3.08 2.50
C CYS A 138 7.06 -1.85 1.85
N SER A 139 7.80 -1.06 1.07
CA SER A 139 7.20 0.03 0.27
C SER A 139 6.63 -0.41 -1.08
N GLN A 140 6.48 -1.73 -1.33
CA GLN A 140 6.10 -2.33 -2.62
C GLN A 140 6.76 -1.65 -3.85
N CYS A 141 8.01 -1.19 -3.73
CA CYS A 141 8.74 -0.55 -4.82
C CYS A 141 9.11 -1.51 -5.97
N ARG A 142 8.80 -2.80 -5.82
CA ARG A 142 9.04 -3.89 -6.79
C ARG A 142 10.49 -4.06 -7.24
N ARG A 143 11.46 -3.43 -6.57
CA ARG A 143 12.88 -3.64 -6.87
C ARG A 143 13.28 -5.11 -6.73
N CYS A 144 12.72 -5.82 -5.75
CA CYS A 144 12.88 -7.27 -5.63
C CYS A 144 12.44 -8.07 -6.86
N SER A 145 11.39 -7.63 -7.57
CA SER A 145 10.89 -8.27 -8.80
C SER A 145 11.89 -8.13 -9.93
N VAL A 146 12.42 -6.92 -10.13
CA VAL A 146 13.40 -6.60 -11.17
C VAL A 146 14.66 -7.49 -11.08
N PHE A 147 15.09 -7.83 -9.87
CA PHE A 147 16.32 -8.60 -9.64
C PHE A 147 16.08 -10.09 -9.37
N CYS A 148 14.84 -10.56 -9.33
CA CYS A 148 14.58 -11.97 -9.10
C CYS A 148 14.83 -12.77 -10.40
N PRO A 149 15.73 -13.77 -10.42
CA PRO A 149 15.96 -14.58 -11.62
C PRO A 149 14.77 -15.47 -12.00
N TYR A 150 13.80 -15.64 -11.09
CA TYR A 150 12.54 -16.37 -11.32
C TYR A 150 11.36 -15.45 -11.64
N GLY A 151 11.58 -14.12 -11.72
CA GLY A 151 10.52 -13.15 -11.95
C GLY A 151 9.51 -13.00 -10.81
N ILE A 152 9.90 -13.34 -9.58
CA ILE A 152 9.01 -13.27 -8.41
C ILE A 152 8.82 -11.82 -7.96
N ASP A 153 7.59 -11.31 -8.09
CA ASP A 153 7.22 -10.04 -7.48
C ASP A 153 6.76 -10.22 -6.03
N THR A 154 7.69 -10.01 -5.08
CA THR A 154 7.33 -10.11 -3.67
C THR A 154 6.36 -9.01 -3.23
N ALA A 155 6.18 -7.93 -4.00
CA ALA A 155 5.18 -6.91 -3.68
C ALA A 155 3.76 -7.49 -3.72
N GLU A 156 3.46 -8.37 -4.67
CA GLU A 156 2.15 -9.03 -4.75
C GLU A 156 1.88 -9.93 -3.54
N ILE A 157 2.91 -10.66 -3.07
CA ILE A 157 2.83 -11.42 -1.83
C ILE A 157 2.53 -10.48 -0.65
N MET A 158 3.17 -9.31 -0.58
CA MET A 158 2.92 -8.34 0.49
C MET A 158 1.51 -7.74 0.42
N ILE A 159 0.95 -7.47 -0.77
CA ILE A 159 -0.45 -7.02 -0.91
C ILE A 159 -1.39 -8.11 -0.37
N ALA A 160 -1.21 -9.37 -0.80
CA ALA A 160 -2.01 -10.50 -0.34
C ALA A 160 -1.86 -10.73 1.18
N ALA A 161 -0.65 -10.60 1.71
CA ALA A 161 -0.40 -10.81 3.13
C ALA A 161 -1.02 -9.70 4.01
N ARG A 162 -1.05 -8.46 3.52
CA ARG A 162 -1.74 -7.35 4.19
C ARG A 162 -3.26 -7.50 4.13
N GLU A 163 -3.81 -8.00 3.01
CA GLU A 163 -5.23 -8.36 2.93
C GLU A 163 -5.62 -9.36 4.03
N VAL A 164 -4.76 -10.36 4.31
CA VAL A 164 -4.98 -11.32 5.40
C VAL A 164 -4.95 -10.64 6.78
N LEU A 165 -4.02 -9.71 7.02
CA LEU A 165 -3.97 -8.92 8.25
C LEU A 165 -5.21 -8.04 8.41
N THR A 166 -5.62 -7.35 7.34
CA THR A 166 -6.83 -6.52 7.34
C THR A 166 -8.07 -7.37 7.60
N ALA A 167 -8.15 -8.61 7.10
CA ALA A 167 -9.28 -9.51 7.35
C ALA A 167 -9.46 -9.89 8.83
N ILE A 168 -8.39 -9.89 9.63
CA ILE A 168 -8.43 -10.09 11.09
C ILE A 168 -8.46 -8.76 11.87
N GLY A 169 -8.75 -7.65 11.17
CA GLY A 169 -8.91 -6.31 11.74
C GLY A 169 -7.60 -5.66 12.16
N LEU A 170 -6.47 -6.03 11.54
CA LEU A 170 -5.17 -5.38 11.78
C LEU A 170 -4.76 -4.52 10.60
N SER A 171 -4.61 -3.22 10.84
CA SER A 171 -4.17 -2.26 9.83
C SER A 171 -3.48 -1.06 10.49
N PRO A 172 -2.48 -0.42 9.84
CA PRO A 172 -1.85 0.78 10.35
C PRO A 172 -2.73 2.01 10.25
N ARG A 173 -2.78 2.80 11.32
CA ARG A 173 -3.53 4.04 11.41
C ARG A 173 -3.25 5.01 10.26
N SER A 174 -1.98 5.21 9.92
CA SER A 174 -1.60 6.16 8.87
C SER A 174 -2.18 5.78 7.51
N LEU A 175 -2.33 4.49 7.23
CA LEU A 175 -2.93 4.00 5.99
C LEU A 175 -4.45 4.14 6.02
N THR A 176 -5.10 3.78 7.13
CA THR A 176 -6.56 3.87 7.24
C THR A 176 -7.05 5.30 7.26
N GLU A 177 -6.35 6.23 7.93
CA GLU A 177 -6.67 7.66 7.88
C GLU A 177 -6.60 8.20 6.45
N ALA A 178 -5.55 7.84 5.71
CA ALA A 178 -5.38 8.24 4.31
C ALA A 178 -6.48 7.66 3.40
N ILE A 179 -6.79 6.37 3.54
CA ILE A 179 -7.79 5.69 2.71
C ILE A 179 -9.20 6.19 3.04
N ALA A 180 -9.54 6.37 4.32
CA ALA A 180 -10.83 6.93 4.72
C ALA A 180 -11.06 8.32 4.10
N LYS A 181 -10.04 9.18 4.08
CA LYS A 181 -10.11 10.49 3.39
C LYS A 181 -10.23 10.34 1.88
N CYS A 182 -9.51 9.41 1.25
CA CYS A 182 -9.69 9.10 -0.17
C CYS A 182 -11.14 8.69 -0.49
N GLU A 183 -11.78 7.92 0.37
CA GLU A 183 -13.14 7.41 0.17
C GLU A 183 -14.23 8.47 0.45
N THR A 184 -13.99 9.38 1.39
CA THR A 184 -14.99 10.37 1.83
C THR A 184 -14.83 11.75 1.17
N ILE A 185 -13.60 12.22 1.00
CA ILE A 185 -13.28 13.57 0.48
C ILE A 185 -12.80 13.52 -0.98
N GLY A 186 -12.12 12.44 -1.37
CA GLY A 186 -11.63 12.24 -2.73
C GLY A 186 -10.10 12.13 -2.83
N ASN A 187 -9.36 12.57 -1.81
CA ASN A 187 -7.91 12.50 -1.74
C ASN A 187 -7.37 12.18 -0.34
N HIS A 188 -6.12 11.71 -0.25
CA HIS A 188 -5.55 11.20 1.00
C HIS A 188 -5.19 12.30 2.00
N MET A 189 -4.93 13.52 1.50
CA MET A 189 -4.61 14.67 2.34
C MET A 189 -5.86 15.25 3.02
N GLY A 190 -7.06 14.93 2.52
CA GLY A 190 -8.33 15.43 3.04
C GLY A 190 -8.62 16.86 2.60
N ILE A 191 -8.14 17.25 1.42
CA ILE A 191 -8.32 18.58 0.84
C ILE A 191 -9.73 18.67 0.24
N PRO A 192 -10.62 19.54 0.76
CA PRO A 192 -11.98 19.65 0.26
C PRO A 192 -12.02 20.29 -1.13
N PRO A 193 -13.09 20.07 -1.92
CA PRO A 193 -13.26 20.64 -3.26
C PRO A 193 -12.98 22.14 -3.37
N ALA A 194 -13.45 22.93 -2.40
CA ALA A 194 -13.22 24.37 -2.38
C ALA A 194 -11.74 24.74 -2.23
N ALA A 195 -10.99 24.01 -1.41
CA ALA A 195 -9.57 24.25 -1.23
C ALA A 195 -8.76 23.85 -2.47
N LEU A 196 -9.15 22.78 -3.17
CA LEU A 196 -8.56 22.43 -4.47
C LEU A 196 -8.80 23.54 -5.50
N LEU A 197 -10.02 24.08 -5.59
CA LEU A 197 -10.33 25.19 -6.49
C LEU A 197 -9.46 26.42 -6.19
N SER A 198 -9.33 26.80 -4.92
CA SER A 198 -8.46 27.90 -4.50
C SER A 198 -7.00 27.64 -4.84
N ALA A 199 -6.51 26.41 -4.66
CA ALA A 199 -5.16 26.04 -5.06
C ALA A 199 -4.98 26.22 -6.58
N ILE A 200 -5.91 25.71 -7.39
CA ILE A 200 -5.81 25.88 -8.84
C ILE A 200 -5.82 27.35 -9.27
N GLN A 201 -6.65 28.20 -8.65
CA GLN A 201 -6.66 29.65 -8.91
C GLN A 201 -5.31 30.28 -8.57
N PHE A 202 -4.73 29.93 -7.42
CA PHE A 202 -3.42 30.42 -7.03
C PHE A 202 -2.32 29.96 -8.01
N ALA A 203 -2.42 28.73 -8.53
CA ALA A 203 -1.51 28.24 -9.56
C ALA A 203 -1.65 29.01 -10.88
N GLU A 204 -2.87 29.37 -11.30
CA GLU A 204 -3.13 30.22 -12.48
C GLU A 204 -2.49 31.61 -12.33
N GLU A 205 -2.64 32.23 -11.16
CA GLU A 205 -2.07 33.55 -10.82
C GLU A 205 -0.54 33.51 -10.86
N GLU A 206 0.09 32.56 -10.16
CA GLU A 206 1.55 32.44 -10.15
C GLU A 206 2.13 32.14 -11.55
N ILE A 207 1.44 31.33 -12.36
CA ILE A 207 1.87 31.08 -13.75
C ILE A 207 1.84 32.37 -14.56
N LYS A 208 0.81 33.20 -14.40
CA LYS A 208 0.70 34.49 -15.09
C LYS A 208 1.79 35.46 -14.63
N GLU A 209 2.09 35.52 -13.33
CA GLU A 209 3.18 36.34 -12.79
C GLU A 209 4.56 35.88 -13.30
N GLU A 210 4.80 34.57 -13.36
CA GLU A 210 6.07 33.99 -13.82
C GLU A 210 6.30 34.15 -15.32
N THR A 211 5.24 34.03 -16.13
CA THR A 211 5.36 33.85 -17.59
C THR A 211 4.75 34.97 -18.41
N GLY A 212 3.89 35.81 -17.81
CA GLY A 212 3.05 36.77 -18.52
C GLY A 212 1.88 36.15 -19.28
N ILE A 213 1.72 34.82 -19.25
CA ILE A 213 0.68 34.09 -20.00
C ILE A 213 -0.48 33.76 -19.07
N GLU A 214 -1.70 34.12 -19.49
CA GLU A 214 -2.91 33.75 -18.76
C GLU A 214 -3.31 32.31 -19.10
N VAL A 215 -3.37 31.46 -18.08
CA VAL A 215 -3.80 30.06 -18.21
C VAL A 215 -5.08 29.88 -17.41
N LYS A 216 -6.06 29.17 -18.00
CA LYS A 216 -7.28 28.75 -17.31
C LYS A 216 -7.36 27.23 -17.24
N VAL A 217 -7.43 26.69 -16.04
CA VAL A 217 -7.54 25.25 -15.78
C VAL A 217 -9.01 24.85 -15.75
N PRO A 218 -9.45 23.96 -16.67
CA PRO A 218 -10.82 23.45 -16.69
C PRO A 218 -11.11 22.50 -15.52
N ILE A 219 -12.07 22.83 -14.67
CA ILE A 219 -12.50 22.00 -13.54
C ILE A 219 -13.87 21.39 -13.80
N ASN A 220 -14.01 20.07 -13.61
CA ASN A 220 -15.24 19.30 -13.84
C ASN A 220 -15.89 19.57 -15.22
N LYS A 221 -15.10 19.89 -16.25
CA LYS A 221 -15.58 20.15 -17.61
C LYS A 221 -16.10 18.83 -18.20
N LYS A 222 -17.41 18.76 -18.47
CA LYS A 222 -18.02 17.60 -19.13
C LYS A 222 -17.56 17.54 -20.60
N GLY A 223 -17.26 16.34 -21.07
CA GLY A 223 -16.85 16.09 -22.46
C GLY A 223 -15.40 16.43 -22.79
N ALA A 224 -14.57 16.74 -21.79
CA ALA A 224 -13.12 16.86 -22.00
C ALA A 224 -12.52 15.51 -22.44
N GLU A 225 -11.53 15.54 -23.33
CA GLU A 225 -10.86 14.33 -23.83
C GLU A 225 -10.06 13.61 -22.73
N ILE A 226 -9.41 14.38 -21.83
CA ILE A 226 -8.53 13.84 -20.80
C ILE A 226 -8.99 14.24 -19.40
N LEU A 227 -9.09 13.27 -18.49
CA LEU A 227 -9.18 13.52 -17.06
C LEU A 227 -7.76 13.53 -16.46
N TYR A 228 -7.27 14.70 -16.06
CA TYR A 228 -6.02 14.82 -15.31
C TYR A 228 -6.29 14.62 -13.82
N VAL A 229 -5.61 13.64 -13.23
CA VAL A 229 -5.75 13.24 -11.83
C VAL A 229 -4.42 13.49 -11.12
N PRO A 230 -4.18 14.72 -10.61
CA PRO A 230 -2.93 15.00 -9.90
C PRO A 230 -2.86 14.21 -8.58
N PRO A 231 -1.67 13.79 -8.14
CA PRO A 231 -1.43 13.41 -6.75
C PRO A 231 -1.81 14.58 -5.84
N SER A 232 -2.49 14.35 -4.72
CA SER A 232 -2.93 15.50 -3.90
C SER A 232 -1.83 16.29 -3.21
N ALA A 233 -0.61 15.73 -3.15
CA ALA A 233 0.57 16.47 -2.74
C ALA A 233 0.87 17.65 -3.67
N ASP A 234 0.59 17.52 -4.98
CA ASP A 234 0.88 18.52 -6.00
C ASP A 234 0.13 19.83 -5.78
N PHE A 235 -1.07 19.78 -5.19
CA PHE A 235 -1.89 20.95 -4.89
C PHE A 235 -2.00 21.25 -3.39
N PHE A 236 -1.11 20.68 -2.55
CA PHE A 236 -1.05 20.95 -1.11
C PHE A 236 0.10 21.89 -0.72
N GLY A 237 1.28 21.76 -1.35
CA GLY A 237 2.43 22.59 -1.02
C GLY A 237 3.72 22.25 -1.77
N GLY A 238 4.79 22.98 -1.46
CA GLY A 238 6.12 22.76 -2.05
C GLY A 238 6.81 21.47 -1.53
N PRO A 239 7.69 20.82 -2.33
CA PRO A 239 8.12 21.19 -3.68
C PRO A 239 7.14 20.76 -4.80
N HIS A 240 6.14 19.94 -4.49
CA HIS A 240 5.22 19.34 -5.44
C HIS A 240 4.36 20.36 -6.21
N TRP A 241 4.13 21.53 -5.61
CA TRP A 241 3.52 22.69 -6.26
C TRP A 241 4.14 23.07 -7.62
N GLY A 242 5.48 22.96 -7.73
CA GLY A 242 6.18 23.22 -8.98
C GLY A 242 5.82 22.23 -10.08
N THR A 243 5.57 20.96 -9.72
CA THR A 243 5.11 19.92 -10.64
C THR A 243 3.73 20.25 -11.20
N LEU A 244 2.79 20.64 -10.33
CA LEU A 244 1.44 21.04 -10.76
C LEU A 244 1.48 22.17 -11.79
N LYS A 245 2.20 23.26 -11.47
CA LYS A 245 2.36 24.40 -12.39
C LYS A 245 3.05 23.99 -13.69
N GLY A 246 4.06 23.13 -13.62
CA GLY A 246 4.74 22.59 -14.80
C GLY A 246 3.79 21.84 -15.73
N VAL A 247 2.95 20.96 -15.18
CA VAL A 247 1.96 20.20 -15.97
C VAL A 247 0.91 21.13 -16.57
N ILE A 248 0.38 22.10 -15.81
CA ILE A 248 -0.58 23.09 -16.32
C ILE A 248 0.01 23.90 -17.47
N LYS A 249 1.24 24.41 -17.33
CA LYS A 249 1.96 25.14 -18.38
C LYS A 249 2.12 24.29 -19.64
N MET A 250 2.51 23.02 -19.49
CA MET A 250 2.64 22.09 -20.61
C MET A 250 1.30 21.84 -21.31
N PHE A 251 0.23 21.56 -20.57
CA PHE A 251 -1.09 21.32 -21.14
C PHE A 251 -1.64 22.53 -21.90
N HIS A 252 -1.42 23.74 -21.37
CA HIS A 252 -1.76 24.97 -22.07
C HIS A 252 -0.97 25.12 -23.38
N GLN A 253 0.35 24.91 -23.35
CA GLN A 253 1.23 25.08 -24.50
C GLN A 253 0.87 24.15 -25.68
N ILE A 254 0.42 22.93 -25.37
CA ILE A 254 0.02 21.95 -26.40
C ILE A 254 -1.48 22.02 -26.75
N GLY A 255 -2.24 22.93 -26.13
CA GLY A 255 -3.68 23.07 -26.36
C GLY A 255 -4.49 21.84 -25.95
N LEU A 256 -4.09 21.14 -24.89
CA LEU A 256 -4.72 19.88 -24.47
C LEU A 256 -6.16 20.11 -23.99
N ASP A 257 -7.12 19.31 -24.45
CA ASP A 257 -8.47 19.32 -23.89
C ASP A 257 -8.54 18.39 -22.66
N TYR A 258 -8.38 18.98 -21.48
CA TYR A 258 -8.39 18.23 -20.23
C TYR A 258 -9.40 18.77 -19.22
N THR A 259 -9.54 18.06 -18.10
CA THR A 259 -10.16 18.60 -16.89
C THR A 259 -9.57 17.98 -15.64
N ILE A 260 -9.63 18.69 -14.50
CA ILE A 260 -9.38 18.14 -13.18
C ILE A 260 -10.72 17.91 -12.47
N SER A 261 -10.86 16.75 -11.81
CA SER A 261 -12.04 16.46 -11.01
C SER A 261 -11.85 16.87 -9.55
N THR A 262 -12.86 17.52 -8.97
CA THR A 262 -12.87 17.76 -7.51
C THR A 262 -13.22 16.51 -6.69
N TYR A 263 -13.79 15.48 -7.32
CA TYR A 263 -14.13 14.20 -6.70
C TYR A 263 -12.98 13.19 -6.82
N ALA A 264 -12.45 13.03 -8.03
CA ALA A 264 -11.29 12.21 -8.34
C ALA A 264 -10.01 13.06 -8.29
N SER A 265 -9.65 13.53 -7.10
CA SER A 265 -8.52 14.45 -6.89
C SER A 265 -7.26 13.76 -6.34
N GLU A 266 -7.06 12.49 -6.69
CA GLU A 266 -5.91 11.71 -6.21
C GLU A 266 -5.48 10.65 -7.23
N GLY A 267 -4.27 10.81 -7.78
CA GLY A 267 -3.66 9.83 -8.67
C GLY A 267 -3.07 8.62 -7.94
N GLY A 268 -2.74 8.76 -6.65
CA GLY A 268 -2.19 7.70 -5.81
C GLY A 268 -3.26 6.70 -5.34
N ASN A 269 -3.05 5.41 -5.61
CA ASN A 269 -3.93 4.37 -5.07
C ASN A 269 -3.42 3.86 -3.70
N PHE A 270 -3.80 4.56 -2.63
CA PHE A 270 -3.47 4.20 -1.25
C PHE A 270 -4.07 2.86 -0.82
N GLY A 271 -5.16 2.41 -1.46
CA GLY A 271 -5.80 1.11 -1.18
C GLY A 271 -4.86 -0.07 -1.43
N THR A 272 -3.91 0.06 -2.36
CA THR A 272 -2.85 -0.93 -2.63
C THR A 272 -2.01 -1.28 -1.39
N TRP A 273 -1.90 -0.34 -0.44
CA TRP A 273 -1.15 -0.55 0.80
C TRP A 273 -1.91 -1.33 1.86
N LEU A 274 -3.22 -1.51 1.68
CA LEU A 274 -4.11 -2.19 2.61
C LEU A 274 -4.61 -3.52 2.04
N GLY A 275 -5.19 -3.50 0.84
CA GLY A 275 -5.85 -4.66 0.26
C GLY A 275 -6.51 -4.41 -1.09
N TYR A 276 -6.92 -5.49 -1.75
CA TYR A 276 -7.48 -5.48 -3.10
C TYR A 276 -8.83 -4.77 -3.20
N GLU A 277 -9.68 -4.87 -2.17
CA GLU A 277 -11.01 -4.25 -2.20
C GLU A 277 -10.92 -2.72 -2.11
N HIS A 278 -10.12 -2.17 -1.21
CA HIS A 278 -9.90 -0.72 -1.13
C HIS A 278 -9.14 -0.19 -2.34
N MET A 279 -8.20 -0.98 -2.89
CA MET A 279 -7.53 -0.64 -4.16
C MET A 279 -8.55 -0.43 -5.28
N LYS A 280 -9.51 -1.35 -5.44
CA LYS A 280 -10.59 -1.20 -6.43
C LYS A 280 -11.51 -0.04 -6.11
N LYS A 281 -11.93 0.11 -4.84
CA LYS A 281 -12.86 1.16 -4.42
C LYS A 281 -12.31 2.56 -4.71
N ILE A 282 -11.03 2.80 -4.44
CA ILE A 282 -10.38 4.07 -4.76
C ILE A 282 -10.30 4.29 -6.27
N ASN A 283 -9.88 3.29 -7.05
CA ASN A 283 -9.77 3.41 -8.51
C ASN A 283 -11.13 3.61 -9.21
N ARG A 284 -12.22 3.08 -8.65
CA ARG A 284 -13.58 3.26 -9.19
C ARG A 284 -14.02 4.72 -9.26
N LYS A 285 -13.35 5.64 -8.57
CA LYS A 285 -13.63 7.08 -8.70
C LYS A 285 -13.19 7.65 -10.06
N LEU A 286 -12.30 6.95 -10.77
CA LEU A 286 -11.73 7.39 -12.05
C LEU A 286 -12.50 6.88 -13.27
N VAL A 287 -13.43 5.93 -13.10
CA VAL A 287 -14.13 5.21 -14.18
C VAL A 287 -15.64 5.30 -14.06
#